data_AF-A0A6J8AX46-F1
#
_entry.id   AF-A0A6J8AX46-F1
#
_cell.length_a   1.000
_cell.length_b   1.000
_cell.length_c   1.000
_cell.angle_alpha   90.00
_cell.angle_beta   90.00
_cell.angle_gamma   90.00
#
_symmetry.space_group_name_H-M   'P 1'
#
loop_
_entity.id
_entity.type
_entity.pdbx_description
1 polymer ?
#
loop_
_entity_poly.entity_id
_entity_poly.type
_entity_poly.pdbx_seq_one_letter_code
_entity_poly.pdbx_strand_id
1 'polypeptide(L)'
;MLHVIFSTGVTTDLHNNDSSPNMVNIPVRWNNEMKDQFVNLVEDKLSTEDLFKKLVTLNVESDRFQKHIDNFVESFNSIFIDSAHKCFGDKVVRYNQPNRQNKNKVFQPWFDKNCHQKRDEFHKAKRKRYLSKTDEYRANLKYRGKAYKSAMGKVVNDFQFRAEKDLRSASEGEPRELWNILNNLNKSTSKRDGIGLDDFASAIIIKKDFDDSRIALKDMETHLGNTVKKLENGFKKITTSIQDQLGVVKSALSNVGEKVKKVDSDFQVLGKDFQISLKKLFNKTNIC
;
A
#
# COMPACT_ATOMS: atom_id res chain seq x y z
N MET A 1 -43.11 62.13 0.88
CA MET A 1 -42.25 61.03 1.34
C MET A 1 -41.51 60.48 0.13
N LEU A 2 -40.30 60.99 -0.08
CA LEU A 2 -39.38 60.66 -1.16
C LEU A 2 -38.06 60.26 -0.46
N HIS A 3 -37.58 59.05 -0.71
CA HIS A 3 -36.21 58.60 -0.42
C HIS A 3 -35.70 58.04 -1.75
N VAL A 4 -34.84 58.71 -2.51
CA VAL A 4 -33.40 58.92 -2.31
C VAL A 4 -32.68 57.61 -1.98
N ILE A 5 -32.10 56.98 -3.01
CA ILE A 5 -30.87 56.17 -2.86
C ILE A 5 -29.91 56.56 -3.98
N PHE A 6 -28.71 56.91 -3.54
CA PHE A 6 -27.57 57.39 -4.30
C PHE A 6 -26.95 56.31 -5.18
N SER A 7 -26.53 56.77 -6.36
CA SER A 7 -25.56 56.15 -7.25
C SER A 7 -24.16 56.29 -6.68
N THR A 8 -23.40 55.20 -6.64
CA THR A 8 -21.93 55.24 -6.71
C THR A 8 -21.46 54.16 -7.68
N GLY A 9 -20.82 54.62 -8.75
CA GLY A 9 -20.19 53.76 -9.73
C GLY A 9 -18.91 53.12 -9.19
N VAL A 10 -18.60 51.95 -9.74
CA VAL A 10 -17.24 51.43 -9.83
C VAL A 10 -17.03 51.00 -11.27
N THR A 11 -16.32 51.83 -12.02
CA THR A 11 -15.69 51.49 -13.29
C THR A 11 -14.50 50.58 -13.01
N THR A 12 -14.49 49.40 -13.62
CA THR A 12 -13.23 48.66 -13.85
C THR A 12 -13.14 48.32 -15.32
N ASP A 13 -12.31 49.08 -16.01
CA ASP A 13 -11.76 48.72 -17.31
C ASP A 13 -10.89 47.47 -17.13
N LEU A 14 -11.26 46.37 -17.81
CA LEU A 14 -10.38 45.22 -17.99
C LEU A 14 -10.34 44.87 -19.48
N HIS A 15 -9.22 45.30 -20.06
CA HIS A 15 -8.50 44.74 -21.19
C HIS A 15 -9.13 43.53 -21.91
N ASN A 16 -9.39 43.74 -23.19
CA ASN A 16 -9.41 42.71 -24.23
C ASN A 16 -8.15 41.85 -24.14
N ASN A 17 -8.31 40.61 -23.68
CA ASN A 17 -7.41 39.52 -24.03
C ASN A 17 -8.21 38.54 -24.89
N ASP A 18 -8.00 38.65 -26.20
CA ASP A 18 -8.30 37.62 -27.18
C ASP A 18 -7.49 36.37 -26.82
N SER A 19 -8.10 35.53 -26.00
CA SER A 19 -7.63 34.20 -25.67
C SER A 19 -8.80 33.29 -25.93
N SER A 20 -8.95 32.89 -27.20
CA SER A 20 -9.87 31.83 -27.60
C SER A 20 -9.70 30.68 -26.61
N PRO A 21 -10.73 30.34 -25.80
CA PRO A 21 -10.58 29.33 -24.79
C PRO A 21 -10.34 28.04 -25.53
N ASN A 22 -9.19 27.43 -25.27
CA ASN A 22 -8.91 26.05 -25.65
C ASN A 22 -9.98 25.19 -24.96
N MET A 23 -11.15 25.05 -25.59
CA MET A 23 -12.26 24.27 -25.09
C MET A 23 -11.79 22.83 -25.07
N VAL A 24 -11.39 22.40 -23.87
CA VAL A 24 -11.15 21.00 -23.57
C VAL A 24 -12.48 20.31 -23.82
N ASN A 25 -12.60 19.72 -25.00
CA ASN A 25 -13.80 19.03 -25.46
C ASN A 25 -13.88 17.72 -24.67
N ILE A 26 -14.47 17.80 -23.48
CA ILE A 26 -14.74 16.67 -22.61
C ILE A 26 -15.80 15.84 -23.33
N PRO A 27 -15.60 14.52 -23.54
CA PRO A 27 -16.62 13.68 -24.14
C PRO A 27 -17.91 13.80 -23.31
N VAL A 28 -18.94 14.40 -23.91
CA VAL A 28 -20.26 14.58 -23.31
C VAL A 28 -20.77 13.19 -22.92
N ARG A 29 -20.77 12.93 -21.62
CA ARG A 29 -21.27 11.69 -21.05
C ARG A 29 -22.78 11.81 -20.99
N TRP A 30 -23.51 10.77 -21.40
CA TRP A 30 -24.97 10.73 -21.32
C TRP A 30 -25.41 11.13 -19.91
N ASN A 31 -26.07 12.28 -19.79
CA ASN A 31 -26.81 12.66 -18.59
C ASN A 31 -28.29 12.36 -18.84
N ASN A 32 -29.07 12.28 -17.77
CA ASN A 32 -30.49 11.91 -17.88
C ASN A 32 -31.28 12.91 -18.73
N GLU A 33 -30.94 14.20 -18.61
CA GLU A 33 -31.58 15.27 -19.38
C GLU A 33 -31.38 15.13 -20.90
N MET A 34 -30.17 14.82 -21.36
CA MET A 34 -29.90 14.59 -22.79
C MET A 34 -30.56 13.32 -23.29
N LYS A 35 -30.72 12.30 -22.43
CA LYS A 35 -31.45 11.09 -22.77
C LYS A 35 -32.93 11.43 -23.02
N ASP A 36 -33.54 12.20 -22.12
CA ASP A 36 -34.94 12.59 -22.23
C ASP A 36 -35.17 13.50 -23.43
N GLN A 37 -34.27 14.45 -23.70
CA GLN A 37 -34.31 15.28 -24.91
C GLN A 37 -34.20 14.44 -26.19
N PHE A 38 -33.30 13.45 -26.22
CA PHE A 38 -33.16 12.56 -27.37
C PHE A 38 -34.42 11.74 -27.62
N VAL A 39 -35.01 11.17 -26.57
CA VAL A 39 -36.28 10.42 -26.66
C VAL A 39 -37.39 11.32 -27.20
N ASN A 40 -37.55 12.53 -26.64
CA ASN A 40 -38.57 13.47 -27.09
C ASN A 40 -38.40 13.87 -28.56
N LEU A 41 -37.16 14.10 -29.03
CA LEU A 41 -36.88 14.44 -30.43
C LEU A 41 -37.12 13.27 -31.39
N VAL A 42 -36.90 12.04 -30.94
CA VAL A 42 -37.23 10.85 -31.73
C VAL A 42 -38.75 10.67 -31.78
N GLU A 43 -39.44 10.75 -30.64
CA GLU A 43 -40.90 10.58 -30.58
C GLU A 43 -41.66 11.65 -31.38
N ASP A 44 -41.23 12.91 -31.33
CA ASP A 44 -41.83 14.03 -32.08
C ASP A 44 -41.73 13.83 -33.61
N LYS A 45 -40.59 13.31 -34.07
CA LYS A 45 -40.35 13.06 -35.51
C LYS A 45 -40.91 11.72 -36.01
N LEU A 46 -41.16 10.80 -35.09
CA LEU A 46 -41.45 9.41 -35.40
C LEU A 46 -42.90 9.10 -35.01
N SER A 47 -43.84 9.72 -35.73
CA SER A 47 -45.23 9.29 -35.71
C SER A 47 -45.30 7.85 -36.20
N THR A 48 -45.51 6.92 -35.26
CA THR A 48 -45.55 5.47 -35.54
C THR A 48 -46.61 5.13 -36.59
N GLU A 49 -47.72 5.87 -36.61
CA GLU A 49 -48.76 5.72 -37.63
C GLU A 49 -48.28 6.06 -39.05
N ASP A 50 -47.44 7.06 -39.22
CA ASP A 50 -46.97 7.47 -40.55
C ASP A 50 -45.90 6.53 -41.11
N LEU A 51 -45.07 5.95 -40.23
CA LEU A 51 -44.14 4.89 -40.62
C LEU A 51 -44.88 3.62 -41.01
N PHE A 52 -45.90 3.21 -40.24
CA PHE A 52 -46.72 2.06 -40.58
C PHE A 52 -47.49 2.28 -41.89
N LYS A 53 -48.09 3.45 -42.11
CA LYS A 53 -48.74 3.78 -43.38
C LYS A 53 -47.78 3.70 -44.56
N LYS A 54 -46.56 4.25 -44.43
CA LYS A 54 -45.53 4.13 -45.47
C LYS A 54 -45.17 2.67 -45.73
N LEU A 55 -44.94 1.88 -44.69
CA LEU A 55 -44.54 0.47 -44.83
C LEU A 55 -45.65 -0.39 -45.48
N VAL A 56 -46.92 -0.14 -45.13
CA VAL A 56 -48.08 -0.81 -45.75
C VAL A 56 -48.24 -0.44 -47.22
N THR A 57 -47.99 0.82 -47.58
CA THR A 57 -48.10 1.30 -48.96
C THR A 57 -47.01 0.73 -49.88
N LEU A 58 -45.86 0.35 -49.31
CA LEU A 58 -44.73 -0.21 -50.06
C LEU A 58 -44.93 -1.67 -50.51
N ASN A 59 -45.94 -2.37 -50.00
CA ASN A 59 -46.17 -3.80 -50.27
C ASN A 59 -46.86 -4.09 -51.62
N VAL A 60 -47.02 -3.09 -52.51
CA VAL A 60 -47.86 -3.19 -53.72
C VAL A 60 -47.06 -3.29 -55.04
N GLU A 61 -45.76 -2.98 -55.07
CA GLU A 61 -44.97 -2.98 -56.33
C GLU A 61 -43.70 -3.85 -56.26
N SER A 62 -43.75 -5.01 -56.92
CA SER A 62 -42.74 -6.10 -56.83
C SER A 62 -41.34 -5.74 -57.35
N ASP A 63 -41.23 -4.89 -58.38
CA ASP A 63 -39.93 -4.71 -59.08
C ASP A 63 -39.08 -3.56 -58.53
N ARG A 64 -39.61 -2.77 -57.58
CA ARG A 64 -38.88 -1.65 -56.92
C ARG A 64 -38.80 -1.77 -55.41
N PHE A 65 -39.28 -2.88 -54.86
CA PHE A 65 -39.42 -3.10 -53.42
C PHE A 65 -38.12 -2.85 -52.63
N GLN A 66 -36.98 -3.33 -53.13
CA GLN A 66 -35.69 -3.14 -52.44
C GLN A 66 -35.31 -1.66 -52.32
N LYS A 67 -35.46 -0.88 -53.39
CA LYS A 67 -35.15 0.56 -53.37
C LYS A 67 -36.04 1.31 -52.38
N HIS A 68 -37.29 0.88 -52.25
CA HIS A 68 -38.21 1.46 -51.28
C HIS A 68 -37.85 1.10 -49.84
N ILE A 69 -37.39 -0.13 -49.58
CA ILE A 69 -36.85 -0.51 -48.28
C ILE A 69 -35.61 0.31 -47.96
N ASP A 70 -34.67 0.45 -48.89
CA ASP A 70 -33.43 1.19 -48.67
C ASP A 70 -33.73 2.66 -48.33
N ASN A 71 -34.61 3.30 -49.10
CA ASN A 71 -35.07 4.67 -48.83
C ASN A 71 -35.78 4.81 -47.47
N PHE A 72 -36.57 3.81 -47.10
CA PHE A 72 -37.24 3.78 -45.79
C PHE A 72 -36.23 3.67 -44.65
N VAL A 73 -35.26 2.75 -44.78
CA VAL A 73 -34.19 2.55 -43.80
C VAL A 73 -33.30 3.78 -43.69
N GLU A 74 -32.96 4.43 -44.80
CA GLU A 74 -32.22 5.70 -44.80
C GLU A 74 -33.00 6.81 -44.09
N SER A 75 -34.29 6.97 -44.40
CA SER A 75 -35.15 7.95 -43.75
C SER A 75 -35.33 7.69 -42.26
N PHE A 76 -35.40 6.42 -41.86
CA PHE A 76 -35.47 6.02 -40.47
C PHE A 76 -34.16 6.32 -39.74
N ASN A 77 -33.02 5.93 -40.33
CA ASN A 77 -31.70 6.18 -39.78
C ASN A 77 -31.41 7.68 -39.64
N SER A 78 -31.81 8.50 -40.61
CA SER A 78 -31.60 9.95 -40.55
C SER A 78 -32.32 10.59 -39.37
N ILE A 79 -33.49 10.08 -38.95
CA ILE A 79 -34.18 10.57 -37.75
C ILE A 79 -33.31 10.36 -36.50
N PHE A 80 -32.75 9.17 -36.31
CA PHE A 80 -31.88 8.89 -35.15
C PHE A 80 -30.58 9.69 -35.21
N ILE A 81 -29.97 9.78 -36.38
CA ILE A 81 -28.74 10.54 -36.61
C ILE A 81 -28.99 12.02 -36.31
N ASP A 82 -30.01 12.64 -36.89
CA ASP A 82 -30.32 14.06 -36.69
C ASP A 82 -30.68 14.37 -35.24
N SER A 83 -31.47 13.51 -34.59
CA SER A 83 -31.82 13.69 -33.18
C SER A 83 -30.58 13.56 -32.30
N ALA A 84 -29.64 12.65 -32.63
CA ALA A 84 -28.36 12.56 -31.95
C ALA A 84 -27.50 13.80 -32.20
N HIS A 85 -27.40 14.29 -33.43
CA HIS A 85 -26.66 15.51 -33.76
C HIS A 85 -27.20 16.74 -33.03
N LYS A 86 -28.53 16.88 -32.91
CA LYS A 86 -29.14 17.97 -32.14
C LYS A 86 -28.83 17.88 -30.64
N CYS A 87 -28.87 16.69 -30.05
CA CYS A 87 -28.60 16.51 -28.62
C CYS A 87 -27.11 16.58 -28.26
N PHE A 88 -26.24 16.05 -29.11
CA PHE A 88 -24.82 15.82 -28.78
C PHE A 88 -23.85 16.70 -29.57
N GLY A 89 -24.35 17.44 -30.56
CA GLY A 89 -23.55 18.19 -31.52
C GLY A 89 -22.78 17.29 -32.49
N ASP A 90 -22.12 17.92 -33.47
CA ASP A 90 -21.17 17.24 -34.33
C ASP A 90 -19.93 16.89 -33.53
N LYS A 91 -19.74 15.59 -33.25
CA LYS A 91 -18.44 15.13 -32.81
C LYS A 91 -17.47 15.36 -33.96
N VAL A 92 -16.61 16.36 -33.82
CA VAL A 92 -15.37 16.42 -34.61
C VAL A 92 -14.68 15.09 -34.36
N VAL A 93 -14.70 14.21 -35.37
CA VAL A 93 -13.93 12.97 -35.36
C VAL A 93 -12.48 13.42 -35.25
N ARG A 94 -11.98 13.47 -34.02
CA ARG A 94 -10.54 13.58 -33.79
C ARG A 94 -10.03 12.27 -34.33
N TYR A 95 -9.53 12.28 -35.57
CA TYR A 95 -8.64 11.23 -36.05
C TYR A 95 -7.71 10.94 -34.89
N ASN A 96 -7.82 9.74 -34.34
CA ASN A 96 -7.09 9.31 -33.16
C ASN A 96 -5.67 9.84 -33.34
N GLN A 97 -5.27 10.83 -32.53
CA GLN A 97 -3.86 11.23 -32.51
C GLN A 97 -3.13 9.90 -32.32
N PRO A 98 -2.29 9.49 -33.29
CA PRO A 98 -1.76 8.14 -33.35
C PRO A 98 -1.25 7.83 -31.96
N ASN A 99 -1.95 6.89 -31.33
CA ASN A 99 -1.87 6.46 -29.95
C ASN A 99 -0.53 6.91 -29.40
N ARG A 100 -0.46 8.06 -28.69
CA ARG A 100 0.80 8.72 -28.29
C ARG A 100 1.70 7.62 -27.77
N GLN A 101 2.57 7.10 -28.64
CA GLN A 101 3.38 5.95 -28.30
C GLN A 101 4.22 6.51 -27.19
N ASN A 102 3.98 6.01 -25.97
CA ASN A 102 4.55 6.54 -24.73
C ASN A 102 6.05 6.70 -25.00
N LYS A 103 6.46 7.93 -25.34
CA LYS A 103 7.83 8.23 -25.75
C LYS A 103 8.66 7.90 -24.53
N ASN A 104 9.32 6.75 -24.59
CA ASN A 104 10.24 6.23 -23.60
C ASN A 104 9.73 6.43 -22.18
N LYS A 105 8.81 5.57 -21.71
CA LYS A 105 8.68 5.39 -20.27
C LYS A 105 10.09 5.04 -19.78
N VAL A 106 10.72 6.01 -19.12
CA VAL A 106 12.05 5.83 -18.53
C VAL A 106 11.95 4.55 -17.72
N PHE A 107 12.71 3.55 -18.14
CA PHE A 107 12.74 2.27 -17.45
C PHE A 107 13.11 2.58 -16.00
N GLN A 108 12.17 2.38 -15.09
CA GLN A 108 12.40 2.54 -13.66
C GLN A 108 12.79 1.15 -13.15
N PRO A 109 14.09 0.82 -13.04
CA PRO A 109 14.54 -0.52 -12.64
C PRO A 109 14.02 -0.94 -11.26
N TRP A 110 13.64 0.04 -10.44
CA TRP A 110 13.08 -0.12 -9.10
C TRP A 110 11.54 -0.21 -9.06
N PHE A 111 10.84 -0.22 -10.20
CA PHE A 111 9.37 -0.30 -10.25
C PHE A 111 8.90 -1.61 -10.90
N ASP A 112 8.85 -2.66 -10.08
CA ASP A 112 8.55 -4.03 -10.54
C ASP A 112 7.04 -4.31 -10.74
N LYS A 113 6.72 -5.54 -11.18
CA LYS A 113 5.34 -6.01 -11.39
C LYS A 113 4.50 -5.94 -10.11
N ASN A 114 5.10 -6.16 -8.94
CA ASN A 114 4.40 -6.10 -7.65
C ASN A 114 4.03 -4.66 -7.30
N CYS A 115 4.94 -3.71 -7.51
CA CYS A 115 4.69 -2.28 -7.38
C CYS A 115 3.55 -1.82 -8.30
N HIS A 116 3.51 -2.29 -9.55
CA HIS A 116 2.40 -2.08 -10.47
C HIS A 116 1.07 -2.60 -9.90
N GLN A 117 1.04 -3.86 -9.45
CA GLN A 117 -0.15 -4.48 -8.90
C GLN A 117 -0.69 -3.70 -7.70
N LYS A 118 0.17 -3.36 -6.73
CA LYS A 118 -0.24 -2.63 -5.52
C LYS A 118 -0.71 -1.21 -5.84
N ARG A 119 -0.09 -0.54 -6.81
CA ARG A 119 -0.53 0.76 -7.32
C ARG A 119 -1.93 0.67 -7.91
N ASP A 120 -2.20 -0.35 -8.72
CA ASP A 120 -3.51 -0.54 -9.34
C ASP A 120 -4.59 -0.84 -8.31
N GLU A 121 -4.29 -1.69 -7.32
CA GLU A 121 -5.19 -1.95 -6.18
C GLU A 121 -5.51 -0.66 -5.40
N PHE A 122 -4.50 0.16 -5.13
CA PHE A 122 -4.69 1.45 -4.47
C PHE A 122 -5.57 2.39 -5.29
N HIS A 123 -5.34 2.52 -6.60
CA HIS A 123 -6.16 3.36 -7.46
C HIS A 123 -7.59 2.83 -7.62
N LYS A 124 -7.78 1.51 -7.67
CA LYS A 124 -9.12 0.87 -7.63
C LYS A 124 -9.85 1.23 -6.34
N ALA A 125 -9.20 1.12 -5.17
CA ALA A 125 -9.78 1.51 -3.89
C ALA A 125 -10.09 3.02 -3.84
N LYS A 126 -9.21 3.87 -4.40
CA LYS A 126 -9.42 5.32 -4.47
C LYS A 126 -10.67 5.66 -5.29
N ARG A 127 -10.85 5.02 -6.45
CA ARG A 127 -12.07 5.17 -7.28
C ARG A 127 -13.33 4.74 -6.53
N LYS A 128 -13.32 3.59 -5.85
CA LYS A 128 -14.46 3.13 -5.04
C LYS A 128 -14.85 4.13 -3.95
N ARG A 129 -13.86 4.69 -3.23
CA ARG A 129 -14.11 5.72 -2.21
C ARG A 129 -14.71 7.01 -2.78
N TYR A 130 -14.34 7.39 -4.00
CA TYR A 130 -14.96 8.56 -4.64
C TYR A 130 -16.44 8.32 -4.98
N LEU A 131 -16.81 7.09 -5.34
CA LEU A 131 -18.20 6.73 -5.63
C LEU A 131 -19.04 6.63 -4.36
N SER A 132 -18.48 6.16 -3.25
CA SER A 132 -19.21 6.00 -1.98
C SER A 132 -18.32 6.33 -0.78
N LYS A 133 -18.83 7.18 0.12
CA LYS A 133 -18.11 7.73 1.27
C LYS A 133 -18.36 6.93 2.56
N THR A 134 -18.39 5.60 2.50
CA THR A 134 -18.51 4.76 3.70
C THR A 134 -17.17 4.61 4.43
N ASP A 135 -17.23 4.32 5.73
CA ASP A 135 -16.04 4.07 6.54
C ASP A 135 -15.29 2.80 6.10
N GLU A 136 -16.01 1.80 5.56
CA GLU A 136 -15.41 0.62 4.94
C GLU A 136 -14.46 1.00 3.78
N TYR A 137 -14.91 1.86 2.86
CA TYR A 137 -14.06 2.32 1.74
C TYR A 137 -12.90 3.19 2.20
N ARG A 138 -13.07 3.97 3.28
CA ARG A 138 -11.99 4.73 3.92
C ARG A 138 -10.93 3.78 4.51
N ALA A 139 -11.35 2.76 5.25
CA ALA A 139 -10.46 1.76 5.83
C ALA A 139 -9.71 0.96 4.75
N ASN A 140 -10.41 0.51 3.71
CA ASN A 140 -9.82 -0.20 2.58
C ASN A 140 -8.80 0.65 1.83
N LEU A 141 -9.09 1.93 1.55
CA LEU A 141 -8.12 2.84 0.92
C LEU A 141 -6.87 3.02 1.80
N LYS A 142 -7.02 3.16 3.12
CA LYS A 142 -5.90 3.28 4.06
C LYS A 142 -5.04 2.00 4.03
N TYR A 143 -5.67 0.84 4.07
CA TYR A 143 -4.99 -0.46 4.00
C TYR A 143 -4.21 -0.63 2.68
N ARG A 144 -4.85 -0.43 1.53
CA ARG A 144 -4.20 -0.53 0.21
C ARG A 144 -3.10 0.52 0.04
N GLY A 145 -3.29 1.72 0.59
CA GLY A 145 -2.27 2.77 0.61
C GLY A 145 -1.01 2.36 1.38
N LYS A 146 -1.16 1.74 2.55
CA LYS A 146 -0.03 1.19 3.32
C LYS A 146 0.69 0.08 2.54
N ALA A 147 -0.07 -0.86 1.96
CA ALA A 147 0.51 -1.97 1.19
C ALA A 147 1.32 -1.48 -0.01
N TYR A 148 0.81 -0.48 -0.75
CA TYR A 148 1.53 0.14 -1.86
C TYR A 148 2.83 0.83 -1.42
N LYS A 149 2.77 1.66 -0.37
CA LYS A 149 3.97 2.34 0.17
C LYS A 149 5.02 1.35 0.66
N SER A 150 4.59 0.28 1.33
CA SER A 150 5.49 -0.77 1.82
C SER A 150 6.17 -1.52 0.67
N ALA A 151 5.42 -1.92 -0.36
CA ALA A 151 5.99 -2.55 -1.55
C ALA A 151 7.00 -1.63 -2.25
N MET A 152 6.66 -0.36 -2.42
CA MET A 152 7.57 0.63 -3.01
C MET A 152 8.86 0.80 -2.19
N GLY A 153 8.74 0.97 -0.87
CA GLY A 153 9.88 1.14 0.02
C GLY A 153 10.84 -0.05 -0.05
N LYS A 154 10.30 -1.27 -0.09
CA LYS A 154 11.12 -2.48 -0.24
C LYS A 154 11.94 -2.46 -1.54
N VAL A 155 11.30 -2.22 -2.69
CA VAL A 155 12.01 -2.28 -3.98
C VAL A 155 13.02 -1.14 -4.13
N VAL A 156 12.72 0.05 -3.60
CA VAL A 156 13.67 1.17 -3.56
C VAL A 156 14.89 0.82 -2.71
N ASN A 157 14.70 0.28 -1.51
CA ASN A 157 15.80 -0.13 -0.64
C ASN A 157 16.63 -1.25 -1.27
N ASP A 158 15.98 -2.26 -1.86
CA ASP A 158 16.65 -3.37 -2.54
C ASP A 158 17.45 -2.88 -3.77
N PHE A 159 16.96 -1.86 -4.46
CA PHE A 159 17.67 -1.22 -5.57
C PHE A 159 18.88 -0.42 -5.06
N GLN A 160 18.71 0.40 -4.01
CA GLN A 160 19.81 1.16 -3.41
C GLN A 160 20.92 0.26 -2.87
N PHE A 161 20.56 -0.81 -2.17
CA PHE A 161 21.51 -1.78 -1.65
C PHE A 161 22.32 -2.45 -2.77
N ARG A 162 21.65 -2.86 -3.86
CA ARG A 162 22.33 -3.42 -5.03
C ARG A 162 23.24 -2.40 -5.71
N ALA A 163 22.74 -1.19 -5.94
CA ALA A 163 23.53 -0.13 -6.54
C ALA A 163 24.78 0.19 -5.70
N GLU A 164 24.66 0.25 -4.37
CA GLU A 164 25.80 0.47 -3.47
C GLU A 164 26.80 -0.68 -3.53
N LYS A 165 26.32 -1.93 -3.52
CA LYS A 165 27.17 -3.10 -3.64
C LYS A 165 27.92 -3.11 -4.98
N ASP A 166 27.22 -2.85 -6.08
CA ASP A 166 27.79 -2.79 -7.42
C ASP A 166 28.86 -1.69 -7.51
N LEU A 167 28.58 -0.51 -6.95
CA LEU A 167 29.54 0.59 -6.86
C LEU A 167 30.80 0.23 -6.06
N ARG A 168 30.65 -0.42 -4.89
CA ARG A 168 31.80 -0.87 -4.10
C ARG A 168 32.64 -1.88 -4.87
N SER A 169 32.01 -2.90 -5.47
CA SER A 169 32.73 -3.90 -6.25
C SER A 169 33.45 -3.33 -7.48
N ALA A 170 32.79 -2.42 -8.22
CA ALA A 170 33.40 -1.75 -9.36
C ALA A 170 34.56 -0.84 -8.95
N SER A 171 34.47 -0.21 -7.78
CA SER A 171 35.55 0.64 -7.25
C SER A 171 36.82 -0.14 -6.88
N GLU A 172 36.69 -1.42 -6.50
CA GLU A 172 37.79 -2.27 -6.10
C GLU A 172 38.46 -2.99 -7.28
N GLY A 173 37.71 -3.30 -8.35
CA GLY A 173 38.17 -4.14 -9.46
C GLY A 173 38.43 -3.41 -10.78
N GLU A 174 37.55 -2.50 -11.22
CA GLU A 174 37.59 -1.93 -12.57
C GLU A 174 37.11 -0.46 -12.64
N PRO A 175 38.04 0.51 -12.68
CA PRO A 175 37.71 1.93 -12.78
C PRO A 175 36.83 2.31 -13.99
N ARG A 176 36.92 1.54 -15.10
CA ARG A 176 36.10 1.76 -16.30
C ARG A 176 34.63 1.41 -16.09
N GLU A 177 34.32 0.34 -15.37
CA GLU A 177 32.94 -0.04 -15.07
C GLU A 177 32.29 0.99 -14.14
N LEU A 178 33.03 1.43 -13.12
CA LEU A 178 32.60 2.51 -12.23
C LEU A 178 32.26 3.79 -13.01
N TRP A 179 33.12 4.20 -13.95
CA TRP A 179 32.89 5.37 -14.79
C TRP A 179 31.67 5.22 -15.70
N ASN A 180 31.41 4.02 -16.22
CA ASN A 180 30.22 3.72 -17.01
C ASN A 180 28.95 3.82 -16.16
N ILE A 181 28.96 3.32 -14.92
CA ILE A 181 27.84 3.43 -13.98
C ILE A 181 27.54 4.91 -13.67
N LEU A 182 28.56 5.69 -13.33
CA LEU A 182 28.43 7.13 -13.04
C LEU A 182 27.91 7.92 -14.26
N ASN A 183 28.43 7.64 -15.45
CA ASN A 183 27.95 8.29 -16.67
C ASN A 183 26.54 7.88 -17.07
N ASN A 184 26.14 6.63 -16.84
CA ASN A 184 24.77 6.18 -17.11
C ASN A 184 23.74 6.81 -16.17
N LEU A 185 24.12 7.07 -14.91
CA LEU A 185 23.30 7.86 -13.98
C LEU A 185 23.13 9.32 -14.48
N ASN A 186 24.21 9.95 -14.95
CA ASN A 186 24.20 11.31 -15.50
C ASN A 186 23.48 11.44 -16.86
N LYS A 187 23.44 10.40 -17.70
CA LYS A 187 22.71 10.44 -18.99
C LYS A 187 21.20 10.58 -18.82
N SER A 188 20.63 10.21 -17.67
CA SER A 188 19.19 10.34 -17.40
C SER A 188 18.73 11.78 -17.13
N THR A 189 19.66 12.71 -16.86
CA THR A 189 19.37 14.10 -16.49
C THR A 189 19.55 15.10 -17.64
N SER A 190 19.86 14.65 -18.86
CA SER A 190 20.28 15.50 -20.00
C SER A 190 19.23 16.48 -20.58
N LYS A 191 18.14 16.76 -19.86
CA LYS A 191 17.19 17.84 -20.15
C LYS A 191 16.76 18.65 -18.93
N ARG A 192 17.48 18.55 -17.81
CA ARG A 192 17.35 19.53 -16.74
C ARG A 192 18.46 20.53 -16.91
N ASP A 193 18.09 21.71 -17.39
CA ASP A 193 18.89 22.93 -17.26
C ASP A 193 19.44 22.99 -15.83
N GLY A 194 20.73 23.34 -15.71
CA GLY A 194 21.58 23.35 -14.51
C GLY A 194 20.92 22.95 -13.18
N ILE A 195 21.47 21.94 -12.51
CA ILE A 195 21.18 21.62 -11.11
C ILE A 195 21.25 22.93 -10.31
N GLY A 196 20.06 23.49 -10.02
CA GLY A 196 19.94 24.77 -9.33
C GLY A 196 20.55 24.64 -7.94
N LEU A 197 21.07 25.74 -7.42
CA LEU A 197 21.62 25.81 -6.06
C LEU A 197 20.64 25.25 -5.01
N ASP A 198 19.33 25.31 -5.29
CA ASP A 198 18.23 24.75 -4.48
C ASP A 198 18.20 23.20 -4.42
N ASP A 199 18.60 22.51 -5.49
CA ASP A 199 18.72 21.03 -5.47
C ASP A 199 19.94 20.61 -4.62
N PHE A 200 21.00 21.44 -4.60
CA PHE A 200 22.17 21.23 -3.74
C PHE A 200 21.84 21.52 -2.26
N ALA A 201 21.09 22.60 -1.99
CA ALA A 201 20.56 22.88 -0.67
C ALA A 201 19.62 21.76 -0.16
N SER A 202 18.80 21.18 -1.04
CA SER A 202 17.97 20.02 -0.72
C SER A 202 18.80 18.78 -0.40
N ALA A 203 19.92 18.54 -1.11
CA ALA A 203 20.85 17.45 -0.78
C ALA A 203 21.56 17.65 0.57
N ILE A 204 21.86 18.90 0.96
CA ILE A 204 22.40 19.23 2.29
C ILE A 204 21.36 18.99 3.39
N ILE A 205 20.08 19.34 3.15
CA ILE A 205 18.98 19.05 4.07
C ILE A 205 18.81 17.53 4.25
N ILE A 206 18.86 16.76 3.16
CA ILE A 206 18.81 15.29 3.23
C ILE A 206 19.99 14.76 4.06
N LYS A 207 21.20 15.30 3.89
CA LYS A 207 22.37 14.88 4.67
C LYS A 207 22.21 15.14 6.16
N LYS A 208 21.60 16.28 6.52
CA LYS A 208 21.28 16.61 7.91
C LYS A 208 20.27 15.63 8.52
N ASP A 209 19.22 15.27 7.78
CA ASP A 209 18.24 14.27 8.23
C ASP A 209 18.88 12.87 8.42
N PHE A 210 19.87 12.52 7.60
CA PHE A 210 20.67 11.31 7.78
C PHE A 210 21.55 11.35 9.03
N ASP A 211 22.18 12.49 9.33
CA ASP A 211 23.02 12.65 10.52
C ASP A 211 22.17 12.60 11.81
N ASP A 212 21.00 13.24 11.82
CA ASP A 212 20.04 13.17 12.94
C ASP A 212 19.55 11.73 13.15
N SER A 213 19.26 11.01 12.06
CA SER A 213 18.91 9.58 12.12
C SER A 213 20.05 8.71 12.67
N ARG A 214 21.30 9.05 12.34
CA ARG A 214 22.50 8.33 12.83
C ARG A 214 22.73 8.59 14.32
N ILE A 215 22.48 9.80 14.80
CA ILE A 215 22.53 10.13 16.23
C ILE A 215 21.45 9.35 16.99
N ALA A 216 20.21 9.38 16.50
CA ALA A 216 19.11 8.62 17.10
C ALA A 216 19.38 7.11 17.16
N LEU A 217 20.04 6.54 16.14
CA LEU A 217 20.46 5.15 16.15
C LEU A 217 21.52 4.86 17.24
N LYS A 218 22.50 5.75 17.42
CA LYS A 218 23.51 5.60 18.49
C LYS A 218 22.89 5.69 19.89
N ASP A 219 21.91 6.57 20.06
CA ASP A 219 21.19 6.70 21.34
C ASP A 219 20.37 5.45 21.64
N MET A 220 19.70 4.88 20.62
CA MET A 220 19.00 3.60 20.74
C MET A 220 19.96 2.45 21.06
N GLU A 221 21.11 2.38 20.40
CA GLU A 221 22.13 1.36 20.66
C GLU A 221 22.65 1.44 22.11
N THR A 222 22.90 2.67 22.59
CA THR A 222 23.32 2.93 23.97
C THR A 222 22.23 2.53 24.98
N HIS A 223 20.98 2.88 24.71
CA HIS A 223 19.85 2.53 25.57
C HIS A 223 19.63 1.01 25.62
N LEU A 224 19.76 0.32 24.49
CA LEU A 224 19.67 -1.13 24.41
C LEU A 224 20.82 -1.79 25.19
N GLY A 225 22.06 -1.32 25.02
CA GLY A 225 23.22 -1.80 25.77
C GLY A 225 23.05 -1.67 27.29
N ASN A 226 22.49 -0.55 27.75
CA ASN A 226 22.20 -0.35 29.18
C ASN A 226 21.10 -1.29 29.69
N THR A 227 20.08 -1.55 28.87
CA THR A 227 18.98 -2.47 29.19
C THR A 227 19.48 -3.91 29.31
N VAL A 228 20.33 -4.34 28.38
CA VAL A 228 20.98 -5.67 28.41
C VAL A 228 21.82 -5.82 29.68
N LYS A 229 22.69 -4.85 30.00
CA LYS A 229 23.49 -4.88 31.24
C LYS A 229 22.63 -4.98 32.50
N LYS A 230 21.48 -4.28 32.54
CA LYS A 230 20.55 -4.35 33.67
C LYS A 230 19.92 -5.73 33.80
N LEU A 231 19.54 -6.36 32.68
CA LEU A 231 19.03 -7.73 32.66
C LEU A 231 20.10 -8.74 33.11
N GLU A 232 21.32 -8.63 32.59
CA GLU A 232 22.46 -9.47 32.98
C GLU A 232 22.73 -9.41 34.49
N ASN A 233 22.74 -8.19 35.06
CA ASN A 233 22.89 -8.00 36.50
C ASN A 233 21.71 -8.62 37.29
N GLY A 234 20.49 -8.53 36.77
CA GLY A 234 19.32 -9.19 37.33
C GLY A 234 19.46 -10.71 37.37
N PHE A 235 19.86 -11.31 36.25
CA PHE A 235 20.11 -12.75 36.15
C PHE A 235 21.24 -13.21 37.07
N LYS A 236 22.33 -12.43 37.18
CA LYS A 236 23.43 -12.73 38.09
C LYS A 236 22.96 -12.78 39.54
N LYS A 237 22.14 -11.81 39.96
CA LYS A 237 21.57 -11.75 41.33
C LYS A 237 20.63 -12.93 41.62
N ILE A 238 19.80 -13.31 40.65
CA ILE A 238 18.92 -14.49 40.79
C ILE A 238 19.76 -15.76 40.93
N THR A 239 20.79 -15.91 40.09
CA THR A 239 21.67 -17.09 40.09
C THR A 239 22.39 -17.25 41.43
N THR A 240 22.96 -16.16 41.98
CA THR A 240 23.59 -16.20 43.30
C THR A 240 22.59 -16.56 44.40
N SER A 241 21.37 -15.98 44.36
CA SER A 241 20.32 -16.31 45.34
C SER A 241 19.90 -17.79 45.29
N ILE A 242 19.83 -18.39 44.10
CA ILE A 242 19.52 -19.82 43.94
C ILE A 242 20.68 -20.68 44.48
N GLN A 243 21.93 -20.29 44.20
CA GLN A 243 23.11 -20.98 44.72
C GLN A 243 23.16 -20.98 46.25
N ASP A 244 22.83 -19.84 46.87
CA ASP A 244 22.77 -19.72 48.33
C ASP A 244 21.70 -20.64 48.92
N GLN A 245 20.49 -20.64 48.34
CA GLN A 245 19.40 -21.52 48.78
C GLN A 245 19.75 -23.00 48.61
N LEU A 246 20.38 -23.37 47.50
CA LEU A 246 20.85 -24.74 47.27
C LEU A 246 21.89 -25.15 48.32
N GLY A 247 22.77 -24.23 48.73
CA GLY A 247 23.72 -24.44 49.82
C GLY A 247 23.03 -24.76 51.16
N VAL A 248 21.98 -24.01 51.50
CA VAL A 248 21.17 -24.26 52.72
C VAL A 248 20.52 -25.65 52.67
N VAL A 249 19.90 -26.00 51.53
CA VAL A 249 19.25 -27.32 51.36
C VAL A 249 20.27 -28.46 51.47
N LYS A 250 21.46 -28.29 50.87
CA LYS A 250 22.54 -29.29 50.93
C LYS A 250 23.01 -29.52 52.38
N SER A 251 23.18 -28.46 53.16
CA SER A 251 23.54 -28.55 54.57
C SER A 251 22.44 -29.22 55.40
N ALA A 252 21.16 -28.89 55.15
CA ALA A 252 20.04 -29.51 55.82
C ALA A 252 19.95 -31.03 55.54
N LEU A 253 20.13 -31.42 54.27
CA LEU A 253 20.16 -32.84 53.87
C LEU A 253 21.33 -33.59 54.52
N SER A 254 22.51 -32.96 54.62
CA SER A 254 23.65 -33.54 55.34
C SER A 254 23.31 -33.84 56.80
N ASN A 255 22.71 -32.87 57.50
CA ASN A 255 22.29 -33.03 58.89
C ASN A 255 21.24 -34.13 59.07
N VAL A 256 20.27 -34.23 58.16
CA VAL A 256 19.28 -35.32 58.16
C VAL A 256 19.97 -36.67 57.93
N GLY A 257 20.91 -36.74 56.99
CA GLY A 257 21.70 -37.94 56.72
C GLY A 257 22.46 -38.44 57.95
N GLU A 258 23.06 -37.53 58.72
CA GLU A 258 23.72 -37.88 59.99
C GLU A 258 22.75 -38.41 61.05
N LYS A 259 21.57 -37.80 61.18
CA LYS A 259 20.52 -38.29 62.09
C LYS A 259 20.03 -39.68 61.70
N VAL A 260 19.82 -39.94 60.41
CA VAL A 260 19.41 -41.26 59.91
C VAL A 260 20.47 -42.32 60.22
N LYS A 261 21.76 -42.01 59.99
CA LYS A 261 22.86 -42.91 60.35
C LYS A 261 22.89 -43.23 61.84
N LYS A 262 22.63 -42.24 62.70
CA LYS A 262 22.54 -42.45 64.15
C LYS A 262 21.39 -43.39 64.51
N VAL A 263 20.20 -43.15 63.96
CA VAL A 263 19.02 -44.00 64.20
C VAL A 263 19.27 -45.44 63.73
N ASP A 264 19.90 -45.63 62.57
CA ASP A 264 20.29 -46.96 62.09
C ASP A 264 21.23 -47.67 63.08
N SER A 265 22.25 -46.96 63.58
CA SER A 265 23.15 -47.49 64.61
C SER A 265 22.39 -47.88 65.89
N ASP A 266 21.45 -47.05 66.36
CA ASP A 266 20.65 -47.33 67.55
C ASP A 266 19.77 -48.58 67.36
N PHE A 267 19.17 -48.77 66.18
CA PHE A 267 18.41 -49.99 65.85
C PHE A 267 19.29 -51.23 65.81
N GLN A 268 20.51 -51.14 65.29
CA GLN A 268 21.46 -52.26 65.30
C GLN A 268 21.83 -52.68 66.74
N VAL A 269 22.02 -51.72 67.65
CA VAL A 269 22.26 -51.99 69.07
C VAL A 269 21.05 -52.67 69.71
N LEU A 270 19.86 -52.10 69.53
CA LEU A 270 18.61 -52.67 70.05
C LEU A 270 18.36 -54.09 69.54
N GLY A 271 18.63 -54.35 68.26
CA GLY A 271 18.52 -55.67 67.65
C GLY A 271 19.45 -56.69 68.31
N LYS A 272 20.70 -56.31 68.63
CA LYS A 272 21.64 -57.17 69.37
C LYS A 272 21.15 -57.45 70.79
N ASP A 273 20.67 -56.43 71.50
CA ASP A 273 20.15 -56.58 72.87
C ASP A 273 18.93 -57.49 72.93
N PHE A 274 18.04 -57.39 71.94
CA PHE A 274 16.89 -58.27 71.81
C PHE A 274 17.30 -59.72 71.54
N GLN A 275 18.26 -59.96 70.64
CA GLN A 275 18.80 -61.30 70.39
C GLN A 275 19.46 -61.92 71.63
N ILE A 276 20.21 -61.12 72.41
CA ILE A 276 20.81 -61.56 73.67
C ILE A 276 19.72 -61.96 74.67
N SER A 277 18.66 -61.15 74.79
CA SER A 277 17.53 -61.40 75.68
C SER A 277 16.78 -62.68 75.32
N LEU A 278 16.53 -62.91 74.03
CA LEU A 278 15.93 -64.16 73.54
C LEU A 278 16.80 -65.37 73.87
N LYS A 279 18.10 -65.32 73.63
CA LYS A 279 19.03 -66.42 73.97
C LYS A 279 18.98 -66.76 75.47
N LYS A 280 18.90 -65.76 76.35
CA LYS A 280 18.77 -65.98 77.80
C LYS A 280 17.45 -66.68 78.16
N LEU A 281 16.35 -66.33 77.50
CA LEU A 281 15.04 -66.97 77.72
C LEU A 281 15.04 -68.44 77.27
N PHE A 282 15.60 -68.74 76.10
CA PHE A 282 15.69 -70.12 75.58
C PHE A 282 16.61 -71.00 76.44
N ASN A 283 17.73 -70.48 76.94
CA ASN A 283 18.63 -71.27 77.79
C ASN A 283 18.01 -71.61 79.16
N LYS A 284 17.10 -70.79 79.69
CA LYS A 284 16.38 -71.08 80.93
C LYS A 284 15.34 -72.19 80.78
N THR A 285 14.81 -72.41 79.59
CA THR A 285 13.72 -73.37 79.33
C THR A 285 14.20 -74.80 79.04
N ASN A 286 15.49 -74.99 78.72
CA ASN A 286 16.09 -76.31 78.47
C ASN A 286 16.68 -77.00 79.73
N ILE A 287 16.28 -76.61 80.95
CA ILE A 287 16.72 -77.24 82.22
C ILE A 287 15.58 -78.07 82.84
N CYS A 288 14.80 -78.77 82.02
CA CYS A 288 13.82 -79.77 82.47
C CYS A 288 14.01 -81.05 81.67
#